data_AF-A0A7X7RKV5-F1
#
_entry.id   AF-A0A7X7RKV5-F1
#
_cell.length_a   1.000
_cell.length_b   1.000
_cell.length_c   1.000
_cell.angle_alpha   90.00
_cell.angle_beta   90.00
_cell.angle_gamma   90.00
#
_symmetry.space_group_name_H-M   'P 1'
#
loop_
_entity.id
_entity.type
_entity.pdbx_description
1 polymer ?
#
loop_
_entity_poly.entity_id
_entity_poly.type
_entity_poly.pdbx_seq_one_letter_code
_entity_poly.pdbx_strand_id
1 'polypeptide(L)'
;MAGLMQKLFPKAAAAGLTLVLPEGHDPRVMQAAKIIAEKKIAKVKILATPAEAASATAGLSFKGLEVEIINHLTAPDFERLANVL
;
A
#
# COMPACT_ATOMS: atom_id res chain seq x y z
N MET A 1 0.23 24.73 1.90
CA MET A 1 0.64 23.30 1.94
C MET A 1 1.10 22.72 0.59
N ALA A 2 0.46 23.02 -0.56
CA ALA A 2 0.76 22.34 -1.84
C ALA A 2 2.24 22.38 -2.29
N GLY A 3 2.97 23.47 -2.00
CA GLY A 3 4.37 23.62 -2.41
C GLY A 3 5.36 22.67 -1.72
N LEU A 4 5.05 22.16 -0.52
CA LEU A 4 5.94 21.21 0.16
C LEU A 4 5.88 19.83 -0.49
N MET A 5 4.67 19.32 -0.78
CA MET A 5 4.49 18.00 -1.40
C MET A 5 5.09 17.94 -2.80
N GLN A 6 5.02 19.03 -3.56
CA GLN A 6 5.69 19.16 -4.86
C GLN A 6 7.22 19.00 -4.77
N LYS A 7 7.83 19.29 -3.61
CA LYS A 7 9.27 19.07 -3.37
C LYS A 7 9.57 17.68 -2.82
N LEU A 8 8.64 17.06 -2.09
CA LEU A 8 8.84 15.77 -1.44
C LEU A 8 8.55 14.58 -2.36
N PHE A 9 7.48 14.62 -3.16
CA PHE A 9 7.11 13.50 -4.03
C PHE A 9 8.19 13.11 -5.05
N PRO A 10 8.89 14.04 -5.72
CA PRO A 10 9.99 13.67 -6.62
C PRO A 10 11.15 12.98 -5.88
N LYS A 11 11.44 13.40 -4.65
CA LYS A 11 12.49 12.77 -3.83
C LYS A 11 12.09 11.36 -3.39
N ALA A 12 10.83 11.17 -3.00
CA ALA A 12 10.30 9.85 -2.66
C ALA A 12 10.33 8.90 -3.87
N ALA A 13 9.88 9.38 -5.04
CA ALA A 13 9.91 8.62 -6.28
C ALA A 13 11.35 8.21 -6.66
N ALA A 14 12.30 9.14 -6.54
CA ALA A 14 13.72 8.87 -6.82
C ALA A 14 14.34 7.86 -5.83
N ALA A 15 13.88 7.82 -4.58
CA ALA A 15 14.36 6.86 -3.60
C ALA A 15 13.86 5.42 -3.86
N GLY A 16 12.74 5.27 -4.59
CA GLY A 16 12.23 3.95 -5.01
C GLY A 16 11.86 3.01 -3.86
N LEU A 17 11.58 3.57 -2.67
CA LEU A 17 11.29 2.80 -1.46
C LEU A 17 9.88 2.19 -1.49
N THR A 18 9.66 1.23 -0.60
CA THR A 18 8.36 0.59 -0.39
C THR A 18 7.64 1.19 0.81
N LEU A 19 6.39 1.59 0.61
CA LEU A 19 5.48 2.00 1.67
C LEU A 19 4.55 0.84 2.02
N VAL A 20 4.57 0.43 3.30
CA VAL A 20 3.63 -0.54 3.85
C VAL A 20 2.43 0.21 4.43
N LEU A 21 1.23 -0.17 4.00
CA LEU A 21 -0.04 0.38 4.47
C LEU A 21 -0.81 -0.73 5.22
N PRO A 22 -0.73 -0.79 6.56
CA PRO A 22 -1.27 -1.90 7.32
C PRO A 22 -2.80 -1.86 7.47
N GLU A 23 -3.44 -0.69 7.30
CA GLU A 23 -4.88 -0.55 7.48
C GLU A 23 -5.68 -0.82 6.18
N GLY A 24 -5.42 -1.94 5.51
CA GLY A 24 -6.07 -2.27 4.23
C GLY A 24 -7.58 -2.55 4.30
N HIS A 25 -8.17 -2.57 5.50
CA HIS A 25 -9.63 -2.56 5.68
C HIS A 25 -10.25 -1.16 5.50
N ASP A 26 -9.45 -0.08 5.52
CA ASP A 26 -9.93 1.29 5.37
C ASP A 26 -9.97 1.71 3.88
N PRO A 27 -11.14 2.07 3.33
CA PRO A 27 -11.27 2.52 1.93
C PRO A 27 -10.39 3.75 1.60
N ARG A 28 -10.12 4.62 2.57
CA ARG A 28 -9.27 5.81 2.39
C ARG A 28 -7.82 5.41 2.16
N VAL A 29 -7.37 4.33 2.80
CA VAL A 29 -6.02 3.77 2.62
C VAL A 29 -5.90 3.12 1.25
N MET A 30 -6.92 2.38 0.81
CA MET A 30 -6.99 1.83 -0.55
C MET A 30 -6.96 2.93 -1.63
N GLN A 31 -7.69 4.03 -1.42
CA GLN A 31 -7.65 5.20 -2.30
C GLN A 31 -6.27 5.87 -2.30
N ALA A 32 -5.63 6.02 -1.13
CA ALA A 32 -4.28 6.57 -1.04
C ALA A 32 -3.25 5.70 -1.76
N ALA A 33 -3.32 4.37 -1.58
CA ALA A 33 -2.48 3.40 -2.27
C ALA A 33 -2.56 3.56 -3.80
N LYS A 34 -3.79 3.69 -4.32
CA LYS A 34 -4.03 3.94 -5.74
C LYS A 34 -3.33 5.22 -6.21
N ILE A 35 -3.52 6.33 -5.50
CA ILE A 35 -2.91 7.63 -5.85
C ILE A 35 -1.38 7.55 -5.84
N ILE A 36 -0.79 6.87 -4.85
CA ILE A 36 0.65 6.69 -4.72
C ILE A 36 1.21 5.92 -5.92
N ALA A 37 0.55 4.82 -6.30
CA ALA A 37 0.96 3.98 -7.41
C ALA A 37 0.76 4.67 -8.78
N GLU A 38 -0.38 5.34 -9.00
CA GLU A 38 -0.64 6.12 -10.22
C GLU A 38 0.41 7.23 -10.43
N LYS A 39 0.79 7.91 -9.34
CA LYS A 39 1.80 8.98 -9.37
C LYS A 39 3.24 8.47 -9.28
N LYS A 40 3.44 7.14 -9.16
CA LYS A 40 4.76 6.50 -9.00
C LYS A 40 5.61 7.12 -7.88
N ILE A 41 4.97 7.44 -6.75
CA ILE A 41 5.64 8.08 -5.61
C ILE A 41 6.48 7.07 -4.82
N ALA A 42 5.99 5.84 -4.69
CA ALA A 42 6.64 4.74 -3.99
C ALA A 42 6.03 3.41 -4.47
N LYS A 43 6.71 2.30 -4.17
CA LYS A 43 6.11 0.95 -4.29
C LYS A 43 5.15 0.74 -3.13
N VAL A 44 4.00 0.10 -3.35
CA VAL A 44 2.98 -0.04 -2.30
C VAL A 44 2.75 -1.50 -1.95
N LYS A 45 2.83 -1.81 -0.65
CA LYS A 45 2.37 -3.06 -0.05
C LYS A 45 1.24 -2.76 0.93
N ILE A 46 0.11 -3.42 0.78
CA ILE A 46 -1.07 -3.25 1.66
C ILE A 46 -1.26 -4.54 2.46
N LEU A 47 -1.47 -4.44 3.77
CA LEU A 47 -1.84 -5.59 4.58
C LEU A 47 -3.37 -5.65 4.69
N ALA A 48 -3.95 -6.76 4.26
CA ALA A 48 -5.38 -7.02 4.39
C ALA A 48 -5.66 -8.50 4.12
N THR A 49 -6.65 -9.06 4.81
CA THR A 49 -7.28 -10.31 4.38
C THR A 49 -8.03 -10.11 3.05
N PRO A 50 -8.31 -11.20 2.30
CA PRO A 50 -9.10 -11.10 1.07
C PRO A 50 -10.48 -10.46 1.27
N ALA A 51 -11.12 -10.70 2.42
CA ALA A 51 -12.44 -10.15 2.75
C ALA A 51 -12.38 -8.63 3.01
N GLU A 52 -11.41 -8.18 3.80
CA GLU A 52 -11.17 -6.75 4.05
C GLU A 52 -10.82 -6.02 2.76
N ALA A 53 -9.92 -6.59 1.96
CA ALA A 53 -9.53 -6.01 0.69
C ALA A 53 -10.73 -5.88 -0.26
N ALA A 54 -11.56 -6.92 -0.39
CA ALA A 54 -12.75 -6.88 -1.24
C ALA A 54 -13.76 -5.82 -0.80
N SER A 55 -13.95 -5.65 0.51
CA SER A 55 -14.85 -4.63 1.06
C SER A 55 -14.30 -3.20 0.86
N ALA A 56 -13.01 -3.00 1.16
CA ALA A 56 -12.38 -1.68 1.12
C ALA A 56 -12.07 -1.18 -0.30
N THR A 57 -11.99 -2.08 -1.29
CA THR A 57 -11.72 -1.75 -2.70
C THR A 57 -12.99 -1.54 -3.53
N ALA A 58 -14.17 -1.48 -2.92
CA ALA A 58 -15.43 -1.27 -3.65
C ALA A 58 -15.36 0.00 -4.54
N GLY A 59 -15.39 -0.20 -5.86
CA GLY A 59 -15.27 0.89 -6.85
C GLY A 59 -13.84 1.31 -7.21
N LEU A 60 -12.83 0.64 -6.67
CA LEU A 60 -11.41 0.85 -6.98
C LEU A 60 -10.85 -0.32 -7.79
N SER A 61 -9.87 -0.03 -8.63
CA SER A 61 -9.12 -1.04 -9.39
C SER A 61 -7.64 -0.69 -9.38
N PHE A 62 -6.82 -1.70 -9.09
CA PHE A 62 -5.36 -1.61 -9.13
C PHE A 62 -4.76 -2.18 -10.42
N LYS A 63 -5.58 -2.45 -11.44
CA LYS A 63 -5.12 -3.03 -12.70
C LYS A 63 -4.05 -2.15 -13.35
N GLY A 64 -2.85 -2.72 -13.57
CA GLY A 64 -1.71 -2.02 -14.17
C GLY A 64 -0.93 -1.11 -13.21
N LEU A 65 -1.25 -1.14 -11.92
CA LEU A 65 -0.53 -0.41 -10.88
C LEU A 65 0.40 -1.35 -10.09
N GLU A 66 1.54 -0.83 -9.64
CA GLU A 66 2.50 -1.57 -8.80
C GLU A 66 2.04 -1.55 -7.33
N VAL A 67 0.96 -2.29 -7.05
CA VAL A 67 0.37 -2.45 -5.71
C VAL A 67 0.27 -3.94 -5.38
N GLU A 68 0.82 -4.34 -4.24
CA GLU A 68 0.75 -5.71 -3.72
C GLU A 68 -0.13 -5.74 -2.48
N ILE A 69 -1.16 -6.60 -2.45
CA ILE A 69 -1.97 -6.86 -1.26
C ILE A 69 -1.49 -8.16 -0.63
N ILE A 70 -1.09 -8.11 0.63
CA ILE A 70 -0.53 -9.22 1.39
C ILE A 70 -1.52 -9.60 2.49
N ASN A 71 -2.00 -10.85 2.45
CA ASN A 71 -2.71 -11.43 3.57
C ASN A 71 -1.72 -11.77 4.68
N HIS A 72 -1.63 -10.91 5.69
CA HIS A 72 -0.69 -11.07 6.79
C HIS A 72 -0.96 -12.35 7.62
N LEU A 73 -2.17 -12.93 7.59
CA LEU A 73 -2.49 -14.17 8.31
C LEU A 73 -1.93 -15.44 7.64
N THR A 74 -1.60 -15.36 6.35
CA THR A 74 -1.13 -16.52 5.57
C THR A 74 0.16 -16.21 4.80
N ALA A 75 0.84 -15.12 5.15
CA ALA A 75 2.08 -14.73 4.50
C ALA A 75 3.17 -15.78 4.79
N PRO A 76 4.05 -16.13 3.82
CA PRO A 76 5.11 -17.11 4.04
C PRO A 76 6.03 -16.78 5.22
N ASP A 77 6.20 -15.49 5.51
CA ASP A 77 7.01 -14.98 6.61
C ASP A 77 6.28 -14.95 7.95
N PHE A 78 5.00 -15.32 8.04
CA PHE A 78 4.19 -15.18 9.24
C PHE A 78 4.83 -15.85 10.46
N GLU A 79 5.14 -17.15 10.35
CA GLU A 79 5.77 -17.91 11.44
C GLU A 79 7.11 -17.29 11.85
N ARG A 80 7.92 -16.89 10.86
CA ARG A 80 9.22 -16.27 11.14
C ARG A 80 9.06 -14.96 11.89
N LEU A 81 8.14 -14.09 11.48
CA LEU A 81 7.98 -12.74 12.04
C LEU A 81 7.21 -12.72 13.36
N ALA A 82 6.23 -13.61 13.54
CA ALA A 82 5.45 -13.74 14.78
C ALA A 82 6.30 -14.20 15.97
N ASN A 83 7.40 -14.90 15.71
CA ASN A 83 8.32 -15.44 16.71
C ASN A 83 9.56 -14.55 16.93
N VAL A 84 9.59 -13.33 16.39
CA VAL A 84 10.67 -12.34 16.64
C VAL A 84 10.23 -11.44 17.80
N LEU A 85 10.28 -11.96 19.03
CA LEU A 85 10.16 -11.21 20.28
C LEU A 85 10.99 -11.89 21.38
#